data_AF-A0A7X4KPG3-F1
#
_entry.id   AF-A0A7X4KPG3-F1
#
_cell.length_a   1.000
_cell.length_b   1.000
_cell.length_c   1.000
_cell.angle_alpha   90.00
_cell.angle_beta   90.00
_cell.angle_gamma   90.00
#
_symmetry.space_group_name_H-M   'P 1'
#
loop_
_entity.id
_entity.type
_entity.pdbx_description
1 polymer ?
#
loop_
_entity_poly.entity_id
_entity_poly.type
_entity_poly.pdbx_seq_one_letter_code
_entity_poly.pdbx_strand_id
1 'polypeptide(L)'
;MNRLLDYLPELDIAFPSAAAAPAAPPPTQETDAEMTYGAELLEAGAGNGAGLAPFLAGLVARSGAAGRAALRVPLGRALMSALLQAATAAMPFGSKAAQQRGAAIFGLELEGLSPEDKEFALARHFIRLARELINSTLASGPVGPDGNMADAESRVQAALAQAARKHAPGLLHSAAQQEPARGRWQRSGKRIVVLNC
;
A
#
# COMPACT_ATOMS: atom_id res chain seq x y z
N MET A 1 -66.06 26.45 26.99
CA MET A 1 -65.10 27.47 26.51
C MET A 1 -63.75 26.80 26.32
N ASN A 2 -63.53 26.12 25.18
CA ASN A 2 -62.25 25.51 24.80
C ASN A 2 -61.63 26.39 23.71
N ARG A 3 -60.55 27.10 24.02
CA ARG A 3 -59.89 28.03 23.10
C ARG A 3 -58.39 27.77 23.01
N LEU A 4 -58.03 26.48 22.93
CA LEU A 4 -56.64 26.01 22.96
C LEU A 4 -56.32 24.92 21.93
N LEU A 5 -57.22 24.66 20.96
CA LEU A 5 -56.99 23.67 19.90
C LEU A 5 -56.82 24.27 18.49
N ASP A 6 -56.89 25.59 18.34
CA ASP A 6 -56.80 26.25 17.03
C ASP A 6 -55.41 26.87 16.74
N TYR A 7 -54.37 26.49 17.51
CA TYR A 7 -53.00 26.92 17.22
C TYR A 7 -52.18 25.76 16.68
N LEU A 8 -52.25 25.58 15.36
CA LEU A 8 -51.23 24.89 14.58
C LEU A 8 -50.31 25.98 14.00
N PRO A 9 -49.10 26.18 14.55
CA PRO A 9 -48.15 27.07 13.90
C PRO A 9 -47.79 26.45 12.55
N GLU A 10 -48.14 27.11 11.46
CA GLU A 10 -47.52 26.86 10.16
C GLU A 10 -46.05 27.26 10.30
N LEU A 11 -45.24 26.29 10.74
CA LEU A 11 -43.79 26.39 10.61
C LEU A 11 -43.54 26.36 9.10
N ASP A 12 -43.31 27.54 8.51
CA ASP A 12 -42.78 27.69 7.16
C ASP A 12 -41.33 27.19 7.17
N ILE A 13 -41.20 25.86 7.35
CA ILE A 13 -39.98 25.13 7.12
C ILE A 13 -39.91 25.05 5.62
N ALA A 14 -39.20 25.99 5.02
CA ALA A 14 -38.64 25.80 3.71
C ALA A 14 -37.72 24.57 3.80
N PHE A 15 -38.31 23.37 3.67
CA PHE A 15 -37.56 22.22 3.25
C PHE A 15 -37.04 22.63 1.88
N PRO A 16 -35.72 22.76 1.68
CA PRO A 16 -35.23 22.87 0.34
C PRO A 16 -35.90 21.72 -0.41
N SER A 17 -36.54 22.04 -1.54
CA SER A 17 -36.96 21.05 -2.52
C SER A 17 -35.85 20.00 -2.57
N ALA A 18 -36.20 18.72 -2.70
CA ALA A 18 -35.25 17.64 -2.88
C ALA A 18 -34.47 17.80 -4.21
N ALA A 19 -33.75 18.92 -4.35
CA ALA A 19 -32.60 19.13 -5.15
C ALA A 19 -31.60 18.14 -4.60
N ALA A 20 -31.60 16.97 -5.25
CA ALA A 20 -30.62 15.92 -5.17
C ALA A 20 -29.96 15.85 -3.79
N ALA A 21 -30.46 14.96 -2.92
CA ALA A 21 -29.57 14.32 -1.96
C ALA A 21 -28.24 14.07 -2.70
N PRO A 22 -27.08 14.52 -2.17
CA PRO A 22 -25.83 14.28 -2.86
C PRO A 22 -25.82 12.79 -3.14
N ALA A 23 -25.90 12.44 -4.42
CA ALA A 23 -25.94 11.06 -4.85
C ALA A 23 -24.82 10.39 -4.05
N ALA A 24 -25.16 9.35 -3.28
CA ALA A 24 -24.16 8.57 -2.59
C ALA A 24 -23.02 8.39 -3.60
N PRO A 25 -21.78 8.81 -3.27
CA PRO A 25 -20.71 8.82 -4.26
C PRO A 25 -20.75 7.46 -4.93
N PRO A 26 -20.78 7.39 -6.27
CA PRO A 26 -20.86 6.11 -6.95
C PRO A 26 -19.78 5.22 -6.32
N PRO A 27 -20.04 3.91 -6.07
CA PRO A 27 -18.98 3.02 -5.63
C PRO A 27 -17.79 3.29 -6.55
N THR A 28 -16.74 3.82 -5.95
CA THR A 28 -15.67 4.43 -6.72
C THR A 28 -15.04 3.29 -7.50
N GLN A 29 -14.92 3.41 -8.82
CA GLN A 29 -14.31 2.37 -9.68
C GLN A 29 -12.96 1.87 -9.13
N GLU A 30 -12.28 2.74 -8.37
CA GLU A 30 -11.09 2.46 -7.60
C GLU A 30 -11.26 1.41 -6.49
N THR A 31 -12.39 1.43 -5.76
CA THR A 31 -12.75 0.42 -4.76
C THR A 31 -13.08 -0.92 -5.41
N ASP A 32 -13.79 -0.93 -6.54
CA ASP A 32 -14.07 -2.15 -7.31
C ASP A 32 -12.79 -2.78 -7.89
N ALA A 33 -11.89 -1.96 -8.42
CA ALA A 33 -10.58 -2.40 -8.87
C ALA A 33 -9.72 -2.96 -7.72
N GLU A 34 -9.74 -2.31 -6.55
CA GLU A 34 -9.05 -2.80 -5.35
C GLU A 34 -9.54 -4.19 -4.92
N MET A 35 -10.87 -4.39 -4.90
CA MET A 35 -11.46 -5.69 -4.57
C MET A 35 -11.04 -6.77 -5.57
N THR A 36 -11.07 -6.44 -6.87
CA THR A 36 -10.68 -7.36 -7.95
C THR A 36 -9.21 -7.75 -7.87
N TYR A 37 -8.32 -6.76 -7.74
CA TYR A 37 -6.88 -7.02 -7.63
C TYR A 37 -6.50 -7.72 -6.33
N GLY A 38 -7.25 -7.50 -5.24
CA GLY A 38 -7.08 -8.24 -3.99
C GLY A 38 -7.36 -9.73 -4.17
N ALA A 39 -8.44 -10.07 -4.89
CA ALA A 39 -8.76 -11.45 -5.21
C ALA A 39 -7.73 -12.09 -6.16
N GLU A 40 -7.36 -11.39 -7.25
CA GLU A 40 -6.32 -11.85 -8.18
C GLU A 40 -4.96 -12.08 -7.46
N LEU A 41 -4.62 -11.24 -6.48
CA LEU A 41 -3.40 -11.38 -5.69
C LEU A 41 -3.42 -12.66 -4.83
N LEU A 42 -4.55 -12.96 -4.19
CA LEU A 42 -4.70 -14.19 -3.40
C LEU A 42 -4.55 -15.42 -4.28
N GLU A 43 -5.15 -15.40 -5.47
CA GLU A 43 -4.99 -16.47 -6.46
C GLU A 43 -3.54 -16.59 -6.95
N ALA A 44 -2.89 -15.47 -7.28
CA ALA A 44 -1.50 -15.44 -7.70
C ALA A 44 -0.50 -15.90 -6.62
N GLY A 45 -0.86 -15.66 -5.35
CA GLY A 45 -0.10 -16.08 -4.17
C GLY A 45 -0.39 -17.53 -3.73
N ALA A 46 -1.45 -18.16 -4.26
CA ALA A 46 -1.77 -19.53 -3.96
C ALA A 46 -0.69 -20.48 -4.53
N GLY A 47 -0.26 -21.47 -3.74
CA GLY A 47 0.77 -22.43 -4.14
C GLY A 47 2.20 -21.98 -3.81
N ASN A 48 3.14 -22.23 -4.72
CA ASN A 48 4.58 -21.96 -4.51
C ASN A 48 5.00 -20.50 -4.79
N GLY A 49 4.03 -19.59 -4.99
CA GLY A 49 4.29 -18.18 -5.29
C GLY A 49 4.71 -17.88 -6.74
N ALA A 50 4.69 -18.87 -7.65
CA ALA A 50 5.04 -18.66 -9.06
C ALA A 50 4.14 -17.64 -9.78
N GLY A 51 2.89 -17.48 -9.34
CA GLY A 51 1.93 -16.51 -9.90
C GLY A 51 2.18 -15.05 -9.47
N LEU A 52 2.95 -14.82 -8.41
CA LEU A 52 3.10 -13.50 -7.81
C LEU A 52 3.86 -12.51 -8.73
N ALA A 53 4.99 -12.94 -9.29
CA ALA A 53 5.78 -12.12 -10.20
C ALA A 53 5.01 -11.68 -11.46
N PRO A 54 4.34 -12.58 -12.22
CA PRO A 54 3.55 -12.16 -13.37
C PRO A 54 2.35 -11.29 -12.98
N PHE A 55 1.70 -11.55 -11.83
CA PHE A 55 0.65 -10.66 -11.32
C PHE A 55 1.14 -9.23 -11.09
N LEU A 56 2.27 -9.08 -10.37
CA LEU A 56 2.86 -7.76 -10.08
C LEU A 56 3.31 -7.05 -11.36
N ALA A 57 3.91 -7.77 -12.31
CA ALA A 57 4.27 -7.21 -13.61
C ALA A 57 3.01 -6.74 -14.38
N GLY A 58 1.93 -7.53 -14.32
CA GLY A 58 0.63 -7.15 -14.87
C GLY A 58 0.03 -5.93 -14.19
N LEU A 59 0.17 -5.79 -12.88
CA LEU A 59 -0.27 -4.63 -12.11
C LEU A 59 0.48 -3.35 -12.55
N VAL A 60 1.80 -3.43 -12.73
CA VAL A 60 2.61 -2.32 -13.27
C VAL A 60 2.21 -2.01 -14.72
N ALA A 61 1.99 -3.02 -15.57
CA ALA A 61 1.59 -2.80 -16.96
C ALA A 61 0.18 -2.19 -17.10
N ARG A 62 -0.71 -2.43 -16.13
CA ARG A 62 -2.07 -1.88 -16.06
C ARG A 62 -2.11 -0.38 -15.72
N SER A 63 -1.02 0.20 -15.21
CA SER A 63 -0.92 1.66 -14.98
C SER A 63 -0.74 2.48 -16.27
N GLY A 64 -0.61 1.81 -17.42
CA GLY A 64 -0.62 2.45 -18.74
C GLY A 64 0.70 2.30 -19.50
N ALA A 65 0.89 3.13 -20.53
CA ALA A 65 2.07 3.08 -21.40
C ALA A 65 3.37 3.32 -20.62
N ALA A 66 3.35 4.22 -19.63
CA ALA A 66 4.49 4.50 -18.76
C ALA A 66 4.90 3.27 -17.93
N GLY A 67 3.94 2.54 -17.36
CA GLY A 67 4.21 1.30 -16.62
C GLY A 67 4.84 0.22 -17.50
N ARG A 68 4.29 0.00 -18.71
CA ARG A 68 4.85 -0.95 -19.68
C ARG A 68 6.26 -0.58 -20.14
N ALA A 69 6.53 0.71 -20.31
CA ALA A 69 7.87 1.20 -20.64
C ALA A 69 8.84 1.02 -19.46
N ALA A 70 8.39 1.29 -18.23
CA ALA A 70 9.20 1.15 -17.02
C ALA A 70 9.73 -0.28 -16.87
N LEU A 71 8.92 -1.30 -17.14
CA LEU A 71 9.32 -2.72 -17.07
C LEU A 71 10.49 -3.10 -17.98
N ARG A 72 10.82 -2.26 -18.98
CA ARG A 72 11.91 -2.50 -19.94
C ARG A 72 13.22 -1.82 -19.55
N VAL A 73 13.23 -0.99 -18.51
CA VAL A 73 14.38 -0.18 -18.08
C VAL A 73 14.77 -0.50 -16.62
N PRO A 74 15.93 -0.01 -16.12
CA PRO A 74 16.37 -0.28 -14.74
C PRO A 74 15.33 0.11 -13.68
N LEU A 75 14.57 1.18 -13.90
CA LEU A 75 13.50 1.61 -13.00
C LEU A 75 12.44 0.52 -12.74
N GLY A 76 12.00 -0.19 -13.78
CA GLY A 76 11.02 -1.26 -13.60
C GLY A 76 11.59 -2.47 -12.88
N ARG A 77 12.88 -2.77 -13.07
CA ARG A 77 13.55 -3.85 -12.33
C ARG A 77 13.63 -3.55 -10.84
N ALA A 78 14.03 -2.32 -10.48
CA ALA A 78 14.05 -1.85 -9.10
C ALA A 78 12.64 -1.86 -8.48
N LEU A 79 11.64 -1.36 -9.21
CA LEU A 79 10.23 -1.37 -8.78
C LEU A 79 9.71 -2.79 -8.54
N MET A 80 9.96 -3.71 -9.46
CA MET A 80 9.57 -5.11 -9.33
C MET A 80 10.24 -5.79 -8.14
N SER A 81 11.53 -5.52 -7.91
CA SER A 81 12.26 -6.05 -6.75
C SER A 81 11.63 -5.56 -5.44
N ALA A 82 11.32 -4.27 -5.33
CA ALA A 82 10.67 -3.70 -4.16
C ALA A 82 9.25 -4.27 -3.92
N LEU A 83 8.45 -4.44 -4.99
CA LEU A 83 7.11 -5.05 -4.88
C LEU A 83 7.18 -6.52 -4.42
N LEU A 84 8.12 -7.29 -4.96
CA LEU A 84 8.34 -8.68 -4.55
C LEU A 84 8.83 -8.78 -3.11
N GLN A 85 9.74 -7.91 -2.68
CA GLN A 85 10.20 -7.85 -1.29
C GLN A 85 9.05 -7.49 -0.34
N ALA A 86 8.23 -6.48 -0.67
CA ALA A 86 7.08 -6.12 0.13
C ALA A 86 6.05 -7.26 0.22
N ALA A 87 5.80 -7.95 -0.89
CA ALA A 87 4.87 -9.07 -0.91
C ALA A 87 5.39 -10.23 -0.06
N THR A 88 6.66 -10.62 -0.22
CA THR A 88 7.27 -11.71 0.56
C THR A 88 7.37 -11.43 2.05
N ALA A 89 7.47 -10.15 2.46
CA ALA A 89 7.42 -9.77 3.86
C ALA A 89 6.06 -10.05 4.52
N ALA A 90 4.97 -9.95 3.76
CA ALA A 90 3.60 -10.09 4.27
C ALA A 90 2.97 -11.47 3.96
N MET A 91 3.53 -12.23 3.00
CA MET A 91 3.00 -13.50 2.49
C MET A 91 3.66 -14.75 3.10
N PRO A 92 3.05 -15.95 2.94
CA PRO A 92 1.71 -16.22 2.40
C PRO A 92 0.61 -15.91 3.43
N PHE A 93 -0.45 -15.22 3.02
CA PHE A 93 -1.53 -14.80 3.95
C PHE A 93 -2.28 -15.96 4.62
N GLY A 94 -2.19 -17.19 4.08
CA GLY A 94 -2.87 -18.37 4.64
C GLY A 94 -2.36 -18.92 5.97
N SER A 95 -1.26 -18.37 6.52
CA SER A 95 -0.74 -18.80 7.82
C SER A 95 -1.01 -17.76 8.90
N LYS A 96 -1.43 -18.20 10.10
CA LYS A 96 -1.69 -17.31 11.25
C LYS A 96 -0.51 -16.37 11.55
N ALA A 97 0.72 -16.88 11.45
CA ALA A 97 1.93 -16.08 11.66
C ALA A 97 2.15 -15.03 10.56
N ALA A 98 1.83 -15.32 9.30
CA ALA A 98 1.86 -14.33 8.24
C ALA A 98 0.72 -13.32 8.38
N GLN A 99 -0.48 -13.73 8.80
CA GLN A 99 -1.59 -12.81 9.07
C GLN A 99 -1.23 -11.80 10.16
N GLN A 100 -0.63 -12.26 11.26
CA GLN A 100 -0.15 -11.38 12.33
C GLN A 100 0.95 -10.41 11.85
N ARG A 101 1.92 -10.90 11.07
CA ARG A 101 2.96 -10.05 10.49
C ARG A 101 2.38 -9.04 9.51
N GLY A 102 1.48 -9.46 8.62
CA GLY A 102 0.77 -8.61 7.69
C GLY A 102 -0.06 -7.54 8.40
N ALA A 103 -0.78 -7.93 9.46
CA ALA A 103 -1.54 -7.01 10.30
C ALA A 103 -0.62 -5.94 10.92
N ALA A 104 0.52 -6.34 11.48
CA ALA A 104 1.51 -5.40 12.03
C ALA A 104 2.11 -4.48 10.94
N ILE A 105 2.41 -5.02 9.75
CA ILE A 105 2.93 -4.27 8.61
C ILE A 105 1.93 -3.19 8.16
N PHE A 106 0.65 -3.56 8.02
CA PHE A 106 -0.40 -2.68 7.49
C PHE A 106 -1.12 -1.87 8.57
N GLY A 107 -0.85 -2.12 9.85
CA GLY A 107 -1.54 -1.46 10.97
C GLY A 107 -3.02 -1.84 11.06
N LEU A 108 -3.35 -3.12 10.82
CA LEU A 108 -4.72 -3.62 10.79
C LEU A 108 -5.07 -4.41 12.04
N GLU A 109 -6.27 -4.17 12.55
CA GLU A 109 -6.91 -5.01 13.54
C GLU A 109 -7.72 -6.09 12.82
N LEU A 110 -7.28 -7.35 12.96
CA LEU A 110 -7.87 -8.51 12.29
C LEU A 110 -8.70 -9.38 13.25
N GLU A 111 -9.09 -8.83 14.40
CA GLU A 111 -9.90 -9.52 15.39
C GLU A 111 -11.34 -9.69 14.90
N GLY A 112 -12.00 -10.79 15.28
CA GLY A 112 -13.39 -11.06 14.93
C GLY A 112 -13.67 -11.42 13.45
N LEU A 113 -12.71 -11.23 12.55
CA LEU A 113 -12.83 -11.65 11.14
C LEU A 113 -12.65 -13.16 10.96
N SER A 114 -13.28 -13.74 9.93
CA SER A 114 -12.97 -15.09 9.47
C SER A 114 -11.53 -15.17 8.91
N PRO A 115 -10.88 -16.34 8.88
CA PRO A 115 -9.57 -16.49 8.26
C PRO A 115 -9.51 -15.94 6.82
N GLU A 116 -10.55 -16.20 6.03
CA GLU A 116 -10.66 -15.79 4.63
C GLU A 116 -10.78 -14.26 4.52
N ASP A 117 -11.58 -13.63 5.38
CA ASP A 117 -11.73 -12.17 5.40
C ASP A 117 -10.43 -11.47 5.81
N LYS A 118 -9.64 -12.09 6.69
CA LYS A 118 -8.31 -11.56 7.07
C LYS A 118 -7.37 -11.54 5.90
N GLU A 119 -7.30 -12.64 5.14
CA GLU A 119 -6.46 -12.74 3.95
C GLU A 119 -6.85 -11.69 2.91
N PHE A 120 -8.15 -11.52 2.68
CA PHE A 120 -8.65 -10.53 1.75
C PHE A 120 -8.38 -9.09 2.21
N ALA A 121 -8.55 -8.79 3.50
CA ALA A 121 -8.23 -7.47 4.06
C ALA A 121 -6.75 -7.12 3.90
N LEU A 122 -5.85 -8.09 4.12
CA LEU A 122 -4.41 -7.95 3.91
C LEU A 122 -4.07 -7.75 2.44
N ALA A 123 -4.65 -8.56 1.55
CA ALA A 123 -4.45 -8.45 0.11
C ALA A 123 -4.85 -7.06 -0.42
N ARG A 124 -6.00 -6.55 -0.01
CA ARG A 124 -6.46 -5.20 -0.37
C ARG A 124 -5.51 -4.09 0.09
N HIS A 125 -4.99 -4.18 1.32
CA HIS A 125 -4.02 -3.21 1.82
C HIS A 125 -2.69 -3.27 1.08
N PHE A 126 -2.23 -4.47 0.72
CA PHE A 126 -1.09 -4.62 -0.15
C PHE A 126 -1.32 -3.96 -1.52
N ILE A 127 -2.50 -4.12 -2.14
CA ILE A 127 -2.82 -3.46 -3.41
C ILE A 127 -2.78 -1.93 -3.28
N ARG A 128 -3.27 -1.36 -2.17
CA ARG A 128 -3.17 0.09 -1.91
C ARG A 128 -1.72 0.55 -1.86
N LEU A 129 -0.88 -0.17 -1.10
CA LEU A 129 0.56 0.09 -1.02
C LEU A 129 1.22 0.01 -2.41
N ALA A 130 0.95 -1.07 -3.15
CA ALA A 130 1.55 -1.33 -4.45
C ALA A 130 1.16 -0.27 -5.48
N ARG A 131 -0.13 0.11 -5.54
CA ARG A 131 -0.61 1.14 -6.47
C ARG A 131 0.00 2.51 -6.16
N GLU A 132 0.06 2.90 -4.88
CA GLU A 132 0.73 4.15 -4.49
C GLU A 132 2.21 4.12 -4.88
N LEU A 133 2.94 3.04 -4.55
CA LEU A 133 4.34 2.88 -4.94
C LEU A 133 4.55 3.01 -6.46
N ILE A 134 3.73 2.32 -7.26
CA ILE A 134 3.79 2.38 -8.73
C ILE A 134 3.56 3.81 -9.20
N ASN A 135 2.50 4.45 -8.72
CA ASN A 135 2.11 5.80 -9.13
C ASN A 135 3.20 6.83 -8.76
N SER A 136 3.71 6.82 -7.53
CA SER A 136 4.78 7.74 -7.10
C SER A 136 6.09 7.52 -7.86
N THR A 137 6.42 6.25 -8.15
CA THR A 137 7.63 5.90 -8.93
C THR A 137 7.54 6.43 -10.35
N LEU A 138 6.39 6.24 -11.02
CA LEU A 138 6.16 6.70 -12.38
C LEU A 138 6.02 8.23 -12.48
N ALA A 139 5.44 8.88 -11.46
CA ALA A 139 5.34 10.34 -11.37
C ALA A 139 6.72 11.03 -11.27
N SER A 140 7.74 10.31 -10.80
CA SER A 140 9.12 10.82 -10.70
C SER A 140 9.83 10.95 -12.07
N GLY A 141 9.14 10.68 -13.19
CA GLY A 141 9.65 10.82 -14.55
C GLY A 141 10.43 9.59 -15.06
N PRO A 142 10.82 9.54 -16.34
CA PRO A 142 11.56 8.39 -16.86
C PRO A 142 12.99 8.35 -16.30
N VAL A 143 13.44 7.19 -15.84
CA VAL A 143 14.87 6.86 -15.85
C VAL A 143 15.14 6.37 -17.28
N GLY A 144 15.95 7.09 -18.04
CA GLY A 144 16.31 6.69 -19.40
C GLY A 144 16.92 5.28 -19.43
N PRO A 145 17.02 4.66 -20.61
CA PRO A 145 17.65 3.34 -20.75
C PRO A 145 19.10 3.31 -20.21
N ASP A 146 19.78 4.47 -20.22
CA ASP A 146 21.15 4.66 -19.74
C ASP A 146 21.24 5.04 -18.24
N GLY A 147 20.11 5.11 -17.54
CA GLY A 147 20.11 5.47 -16.13
C GLY A 147 20.76 4.40 -15.26
N ASN A 148 21.52 4.84 -14.25
CA ASN A 148 22.19 3.93 -13.33
C ASN A 148 21.17 3.19 -12.45
N MET A 149 21.44 1.90 -12.17
CA MET A 149 20.61 1.09 -11.27
C MET A 149 20.52 1.72 -9.86
N ALA A 150 21.61 2.31 -9.36
CA ALA A 150 21.62 2.95 -8.04
C ALA A 150 20.62 4.13 -7.94
N ASP A 151 20.49 4.91 -9.02
CA ASP A 151 19.54 6.03 -9.07
C ASP A 151 18.09 5.50 -9.13
N ALA A 152 17.86 4.45 -9.91
CA ALA A 152 16.58 3.77 -9.99
C ALA A 152 16.14 3.19 -8.63
N GLU A 153 17.05 2.50 -7.93
CA GLU A 153 16.82 1.96 -6.59
C GLU A 153 16.50 3.07 -5.58
N SER A 154 17.29 4.15 -5.57
CA SER A 154 17.09 5.29 -4.67
C SER A 154 15.71 5.94 -4.86
N ARG A 155 15.27 6.08 -6.11
CA ARG A 155 13.94 6.61 -6.45
C ARG A 155 12.81 5.69 -6.00
N VAL A 156 12.94 4.38 -6.21
CA VAL A 156 11.95 3.39 -5.77
C VAL A 156 11.89 3.34 -4.24
N GLN A 157 13.02 3.42 -3.54
CA GLN A 157 13.06 3.48 -2.08
C GLN A 157 12.36 4.72 -1.53
N ALA A 158 12.57 5.89 -2.14
CA ALA A 158 11.87 7.11 -1.75
C ALA A 158 10.34 6.99 -1.93
N ALA A 159 9.90 6.43 -3.05
CA ALA A 159 8.50 6.16 -3.34
C ALA A 159 7.90 5.11 -2.37
N LEU A 160 8.65 4.06 -2.05
CA LEU A 160 8.24 3.05 -1.07
C LEU A 160 8.07 3.64 0.32
N ALA A 161 9.00 4.51 0.75
CA ALA A 161 8.88 5.19 2.04
C ALA A 161 7.66 6.13 2.09
N GLN A 162 7.29 6.77 0.98
CA GLN A 162 6.05 7.56 0.90
C GLN A 162 4.79 6.67 0.98
N ALA A 163 4.74 5.59 0.18
CA ALA A 163 3.61 4.67 0.18
C ALA A 163 3.44 3.96 1.53
N ALA A 164 4.54 3.53 2.15
CA ALA A 164 4.54 2.85 3.45
C ALA A 164 4.03 3.75 4.58
N ARG A 165 4.36 5.05 4.59
CA ARG A 165 3.82 5.99 5.59
C ARG A 165 2.29 6.01 5.63
N LYS A 166 1.64 5.80 4.49
CA LYS A 166 0.18 5.85 4.36
C LYS A 166 -0.49 4.49 4.48
N HIS A 167 0.12 3.44 3.94
CA HIS A 167 -0.55 2.14 3.76
C HIS A 167 0.09 0.99 4.52
N ALA A 168 1.35 1.12 4.96
CA ALA A 168 2.09 0.05 5.63
C ALA A 168 3.08 0.61 6.66
N PRO A 169 2.60 1.31 7.70
CA PRO A 169 3.46 2.02 8.65
C PRO A 169 4.41 1.06 9.38
N GLY A 170 4.04 -0.21 9.59
CA GLY A 170 4.88 -1.21 10.23
C GLY A 170 6.16 -1.56 9.45
N LEU A 171 6.20 -1.33 8.14
CA LEU A 171 7.43 -1.50 7.34
C LEU A 171 8.53 -0.54 7.77
N LEU A 172 8.16 0.70 8.10
CA LEU A 172 9.11 1.75 8.50
C LEU A 172 9.66 1.49 9.90
N HIS A 173 8.82 1.00 10.80
CA HIS A 173 9.22 0.63 12.15
C HIS A 173 10.18 -0.57 12.15
N SER A 174 9.93 -1.54 11.28
CA SER A 174 10.81 -2.71 11.13
C SER A 174 12.18 -2.32 10.57
N ALA A 175 12.21 -1.42 9.58
CA ALA A 175 13.46 -0.89 9.02
C ALA A 175 14.25 -0.09 10.08
N ALA A 176 13.58 0.76 10.87
CA ALA A 176 14.21 1.52 11.94
C ALA A 176 14.75 0.62 13.08
N GLN A 177 14.12 -0.52 13.34
CA GLN A 177 14.59 -1.52 14.31
C GLN A 177 15.72 -2.41 13.74
N GLN A 178 15.74 -2.61 12.42
CA GLN A 178 16.79 -3.33 11.69
C GLN A 178 18.02 -2.49 11.37
N GLU A 179 18.00 -1.17 11.60
CA GLU A 179 19.22 -0.40 11.79
C GLU A 179 19.72 -0.65 13.22
N PRO A 180 20.67 -1.58 13.46
CA PRO A 180 21.52 -1.36 14.59
C PRO A 180 22.24 -0.05 14.30
N ALA A 181 21.93 1.00 15.06
CA ALA A 181 22.88 2.06 15.37
C ALA A 181 24.06 1.44 16.15
N ARG A 182 24.78 0.51 15.52
CA ARG A 182 26.08 0.05 15.95
C ARG A 182 27.05 0.92 15.20
N GLY A 183 27.37 2.06 15.82
CA GLY A 183 28.58 2.78 15.46
C GLY A 183 29.70 1.76 15.34
N ARG A 184 30.31 1.68 14.16
CA ARG A 184 31.40 0.75 13.90
C ARG A 184 32.57 1.21 14.74
N TRP A 185 32.77 0.62 15.90
CA TRP A 185 33.93 0.90 16.72
C TRP A 185 35.05 -0.09 16.39
N GLN A 186 36.24 0.44 16.15
CA GLN A 186 37.43 -0.32 15.87
C GLN A 186 38.49 0.00 16.92
N ARG A 187 39.07 -1.03 17.52
CA ARG A 187 40.17 -0.86 18.46
C ARG A 187 41.48 -0.72 17.68
N SER A 188 42.13 0.43 17.80
CA SER A 188 43.46 0.69 17.26
C SER A 188 44.44 0.78 18.43
N GLY A 189 45.08 -0.34 18.75
CA GLY A 189 45.97 -0.48 19.90
C GLY A 189 45.27 -0.16 21.23
N LYS A 190 45.66 0.96 21.86
CA LYS A 190 45.12 1.42 23.15
C LYS A 190 43.89 2.33 23.02
N ARG A 191 43.40 2.60 21.81
CA ARG A 191 42.28 3.52 21.56
C ARG A 191 41.11 2.81 20.88
N ILE A 192 39.90 3.28 21.14
CA ILE A 192 38.68 2.88 20.43
C ILE A 192 38.32 4.03 19.50
N VAL A 193 38.20 3.74 18.20
CA VAL A 193 37.79 4.70 17.16
C VAL A 193 36.38 4.35 16.74
N VAL A 194 35.44 5.29 16.90
CA VAL A 194 34.07 5.16 16.40
C VAL A 194 34.05 5.73 14.99
N LEU A 195 33.76 4.89 14.00
CA LEU A 195 33.91 5.23 12.57
C LEU A 195 32.65 5.83 11.96
N ASN A 196 31.48 5.51 12.51
CA ASN A 196 30.18 6.01 12.04
C ASN A 196 29.39 6.50 13.25
N CYS A 197 29.69 7.73 13.66
CA CYS A 197 28.90 8.47 14.64
C CYS A 197 27.66 9.05 13.97
#